data_AF-A0A536NX70-F1
#
_entry.id   AF-A0A536NX70-F1
#
_cell.length_a   1.000
_cell.length_b   1.000
_cell.length_c   1.000
_cell.angle_alpha   90.00
_cell.angle_beta   90.00
_cell.angle_gamma   90.00
#
_symmetry.space_group_name_H-M   'P 1'
#
loop_
_entity.id
_entity.type
_entity.pdbx_description
1 polymer ?
#
loop_
_entity_poly.entity_id
_entity_poly.type
_entity_poly.pdbx_seq_one_letter_code
_entity_poly.pdbx_strand_id
1 'polypeptide(L)'
;MSTQISDESGHSWTAATRRQLERRLPWENLLPDRQPFWVGSWVYVFGVVTIAALVWVILSGTILALFGPQWWHLSSPGRFFNSLHFWSVQVFFIFMVLHLWGQYFMASWREGRAPTWMIGAVTFAVSIIAAFTGYLSQQNFDAQWIAVNAKDAVNTTGAGGFFNVLNFGQMYGLHVMLLPIGITVLVALHIVQVRMKGVVPPIDDGKSATSKER
;
A
#
# COMPACT_ATOMS: atom_id res chain seq x y z
N MET A 1 -22.64 -37.41 -36.57
CA MET A 1 -21.96 -37.91 -35.36
C MET A 1 -21.61 -36.70 -34.50
N SER A 2 -22.55 -36.27 -33.66
CA SER A 2 -22.41 -35.11 -32.78
C SER A 2 -21.73 -35.56 -31.49
N THR A 3 -20.50 -35.12 -31.28
CA THR A 3 -19.78 -35.34 -30.02
C THR A 3 -20.50 -34.60 -28.91
N GLN A 4 -21.23 -35.35 -28.09
CA GLN A 4 -21.71 -34.89 -26.79
C GLN A 4 -20.49 -34.72 -25.89
N ILE A 5 -19.99 -33.49 -25.77
CA ILE A 5 -19.04 -33.14 -24.71
C ILE A 5 -19.87 -33.05 -23.43
N SER A 6 -19.74 -34.06 -22.58
CA SER A 6 -20.38 -34.11 -21.26
C SER A 6 -19.93 -32.91 -20.43
N ASP A 7 -20.91 -32.21 -19.85
CA ASP A 7 -20.76 -31.04 -19.00
C ASP A 7 -20.22 -31.42 -17.61
N GLU A 8 -18.98 -31.89 -17.54
CA GLU A 8 -18.27 -32.11 -16.26
C GLU A 8 -17.68 -30.83 -15.67
N SER A 9 -17.97 -29.66 -16.27
CA SER A 9 -17.45 -28.36 -15.83
C SER A 9 -18.08 -27.86 -14.51
N GLY A 10 -19.17 -28.51 -14.06
CA GLY A 10 -19.89 -28.17 -12.83
C GLY A 10 -19.08 -28.38 -11.54
N HIS A 11 -18.13 -29.32 -11.52
CA HIS A 11 -17.42 -29.78 -10.30
C HIS A 11 -15.96 -29.36 -10.20
N SER A 12 -15.46 -28.54 -11.13
CA SER A 12 -14.08 -28.07 -11.08
C SER A 12 -13.93 -26.91 -10.11
N TRP A 13 -12.94 -27.00 -9.19
CA TRP A 13 -12.59 -25.90 -8.29
C TRP A 13 -12.20 -24.63 -9.05
N THR A 14 -11.62 -24.76 -10.24
CA THR A 14 -11.23 -23.65 -11.11
C THR A 14 -12.45 -23.01 -11.74
N ALA A 15 -13.49 -23.77 -12.08
CA ALA A 15 -14.78 -23.23 -12.53
C ALA A 15 -15.53 -22.52 -11.39
N ALA A 16 -15.47 -23.05 -10.16
CA ALA A 16 -16.02 -22.39 -8.98
C ALA A 16 -15.28 -21.08 -8.66
N THR A 17 -13.94 -21.10 -8.65
CA THR A 17 -13.10 -19.92 -8.46
C THR A 17 -13.32 -18.89 -9.56
N ARG A 18 -13.42 -19.30 -10.82
CA ARG A 18 -13.73 -18.42 -11.95
C ARG A 18 -15.08 -17.73 -11.78
N ARG A 19 -16.15 -18.48 -11.50
CA ARG A 19 -17.49 -17.92 -11.25
C ARG A 19 -17.51 -16.97 -10.06
N GLN A 20 -16.74 -17.27 -9.01
CA GLN A 20 -16.62 -16.41 -7.84
C GLN A 20 -15.83 -15.13 -8.14
N LEU A 21 -14.78 -15.22 -8.96
CA LEU A 21 -14.02 -14.08 -9.45
C LEU A 21 -14.89 -13.20 -10.35
N GLU A 22 -15.58 -13.77 -11.35
CA GLU A 22 -16.44 -13.01 -12.27
C GLU A 22 -17.57 -12.27 -11.54
N ARG A 23 -18.17 -12.87 -10.50
CA ARG A 23 -19.17 -12.21 -9.66
C ARG A 23 -18.61 -11.06 -8.81
N ARG A 24 -17.33 -11.13 -8.45
CA ARG A 24 -16.68 -10.16 -7.54
C ARG A 24 -15.90 -9.08 -8.30
N LEU A 25 -15.44 -9.39 -9.51
CA LEU A 25 -14.61 -8.56 -10.38
C LEU A 25 -15.25 -8.47 -11.79
N PRO A 26 -16.44 -7.84 -11.94
CA PRO A 26 -16.97 -7.57 -13.26
C PRO A 26 -16.01 -6.66 -14.04
N TRP A 27 -15.74 -7.01 -15.30
CA TRP A 27 -14.73 -6.35 -16.16
C TRP A 27 -14.95 -4.84 -16.31
N GLU A 28 -16.20 -4.40 -16.26
CA GLU A 28 -16.64 -2.99 -16.28
C GLU A 28 -16.04 -2.16 -15.12
N ASN A 29 -15.79 -2.78 -13.97
CA ASN A 29 -15.20 -2.10 -12.80
C ASN A 29 -13.66 -2.15 -12.79
N LEU A 30 -13.07 -3.14 -13.46
CA LEU A 30 -11.62 -3.32 -13.60
C LEU A 30 -11.02 -2.30 -14.57
N LEU A 31 -11.72 -2.02 -15.67
CA LEU A 31 -11.34 -1.04 -16.70
C LEU A 31 -12.52 -0.10 -17.03
N PRO A 32 -12.90 0.81 -16.11
CA PRO A 32 -14.03 1.70 -16.36
C PRO A 32 -13.71 2.68 -17.49
N ASP A 33 -14.59 2.77 -18.46
CA ASP A 33 -14.56 3.75 -19.56
C ASP A 33 -15.08 5.13 -19.12
N ARG A 34 -15.79 5.20 -17.99
CA ARG A 34 -16.28 6.45 -17.37
C ARG A 34 -16.05 6.45 -15.86
N GLN A 35 -15.52 7.56 -15.34
CA GLN A 35 -15.43 7.81 -13.90
C GLN A 35 -16.55 8.79 -13.48
N PRO A 36 -17.27 8.54 -12.37
CA PRO A 36 -18.28 9.47 -11.89
C PRO A 36 -17.71 10.86 -11.58
N PHE A 37 -18.49 11.93 -11.77
CA PHE A 37 -17.97 13.31 -11.67
C PHE A 37 -17.38 13.66 -10.29
N TRP A 38 -17.84 13.01 -9.21
CA TRP A 38 -17.33 13.19 -7.85
C TRP A 38 -15.95 12.54 -7.60
N VAL A 39 -15.49 11.66 -8.49
CA VAL A 39 -14.12 11.10 -8.47
C VAL A 39 -13.08 12.17 -8.86
N GLY A 40 -13.51 13.27 -9.49
CA GLY A 40 -12.67 14.44 -9.78
C GLY A 40 -12.30 15.31 -8.57
N SER A 41 -12.63 14.89 -7.34
CA SER A 41 -12.21 15.59 -6.12
C SER A 41 -10.71 15.43 -5.87
N TRP A 42 -10.04 16.51 -5.45
CA TRP A 42 -8.61 16.54 -5.10
C TRP A 42 -8.17 15.41 -4.17
N VAL A 43 -9.07 14.87 -3.35
CA VAL A 43 -8.78 13.80 -2.40
C VAL A 43 -8.48 12.46 -3.08
N TYR A 44 -8.92 12.25 -4.33
CA TYR A 44 -8.58 11.04 -5.10
C TYR A 44 -7.12 11.06 -5.58
N VAL A 45 -6.56 12.25 -5.81
CA VAL A 45 -5.15 12.44 -6.19
C VAL A 45 -4.22 11.87 -5.11
N PHE A 46 -4.60 11.96 -3.84
CA PHE A 46 -3.75 11.47 -2.75
C PHE A 46 -3.46 9.96 -2.84
N GLY A 47 -4.45 9.15 -3.21
CA GLY A 47 -4.24 7.71 -3.40
C GLY A 47 -3.31 7.41 -4.57
N VAL A 48 -3.50 8.10 -5.70
CA VAL A 48 -2.66 7.92 -6.90
C VAL A 48 -1.22 8.36 -6.64
N VAL A 49 -1.01 9.51 -5.98
CA VAL A 49 0.33 10.00 -5.63
C VAL A 49 1.02 9.06 -4.64
N THR A 50 0.28 8.50 -3.68
CA THR A 50 0.82 7.49 -2.75
C THR A 50 1.33 6.24 -3.51
N ILE A 51 0.57 5.74 -4.48
CA ILE A 51 0.98 4.59 -5.32
C ILE A 51 2.19 4.95 -6.19
N ALA A 52 2.18 6.12 -6.83
CA ALA A 52 3.31 6.58 -7.64
C ALA A 52 4.58 6.72 -6.81
N ALA A 53 4.48 7.26 -5.59
CA ALA A 53 5.59 7.35 -4.65
C ALA A 53 6.08 5.95 -4.24
N LEU A 54 5.18 5.01 -3.96
CA LEU A 54 5.56 3.62 -3.66
C LEU A 54 6.35 2.97 -4.80
N VAL A 55 5.93 3.17 -6.06
CA VAL A 55 6.66 2.68 -7.23
C VAL A 55 8.09 3.23 -7.22
N TRP A 56 8.27 4.54 -6.99
CA TRP A 56 9.61 5.12 -6.91
C TRP A 56 10.42 4.63 -5.70
N VAL A 57 9.80 4.40 -4.55
CA VAL A 57 10.44 3.78 -3.37
C VAL A 57 10.97 2.40 -3.73
N ILE A 58 10.16 1.53 -4.36
CA ILE A 58 10.57 0.17 -4.74
C ILE A 58 11.67 0.19 -5.81
N LEU A 59 11.53 1.01 -6.86
CA LEU A 59 12.51 1.08 -7.94
C LEU A 59 13.86 1.59 -7.44
N SER A 60 13.87 2.73 -6.74
CA SER A 60 15.09 3.30 -6.18
C SER A 60 15.73 2.39 -5.12
N GLY A 61 14.91 1.75 -4.27
CA GLY A 61 15.38 0.82 -3.25
C GLY A 61 16.00 -0.45 -3.85
N THR A 62 15.41 -0.97 -4.92
CA THR A 62 15.96 -2.12 -5.66
C THR A 62 17.30 -1.76 -6.29
N ILE A 63 17.43 -0.57 -6.88
CA ILE A 63 18.71 -0.08 -7.42
C ILE A 63 19.77 0.02 -6.32
N LEU A 64 19.43 0.60 -5.16
CA LEU A 64 20.36 0.67 -4.02
C LEU A 64 20.76 -0.73 -3.52
N ALA A 65 19.82 -1.66 -3.45
CA ALA A 65 20.08 -3.03 -3.01
C ALA A 65 21.00 -3.79 -3.97
N LEU A 66 20.87 -3.56 -5.30
CA LEU A 66 21.70 -4.21 -6.33
C LEU A 66 23.19 -3.85 -6.21
N PHE A 67 23.50 -2.58 -5.92
CA PHE A 67 24.88 -2.12 -5.77
C PHE A 67 25.44 -2.26 -4.34
N GLY A 68 24.59 -2.69 -3.41
CA GLY A 68 24.96 -2.99 -2.04
C GLY A 68 24.94 -1.79 -1.08
N PRO A 69 24.89 -2.05 0.24
CA PRO A 69 24.53 -1.06 1.24
C PRO A 69 25.59 0.01 1.54
N GLN A 70 26.76 -0.05 0.90
CA GLN A 70 27.79 1.01 1.01
C GLN A 70 27.78 1.97 -0.17
N TRP A 71 27.12 1.62 -1.27
CA TRP A 71 27.31 2.31 -2.55
C TRP A 71 26.92 3.79 -2.52
N TRP A 72 25.92 4.14 -1.72
CA TRP A 72 25.46 5.52 -1.54
C TRP A 72 26.41 6.41 -0.73
N HIS A 73 27.34 5.82 0.03
CA HIS A 73 28.38 6.57 0.74
C HIS A 73 29.58 6.88 -0.16
N LEU A 74 29.82 6.03 -1.16
CA LEU A 74 31.06 6.03 -1.94
C LEU A 74 30.95 6.71 -3.30
N SER A 75 29.74 6.83 -3.87
CA SER A 75 29.58 7.27 -5.27
C SER A 75 28.55 8.38 -5.45
N SER A 76 28.75 9.24 -6.45
CA SER A 76 27.76 10.28 -6.81
C SER A 76 26.43 9.69 -7.29
N PRO A 77 26.39 8.66 -8.16
CA PRO A 77 25.14 8.00 -8.52
C PRO A 77 24.44 7.37 -7.31
N GLY A 78 25.18 6.73 -6.40
CA GLY A 78 24.61 6.17 -5.18
C GLY A 78 23.97 7.23 -4.29
N ARG A 79 24.60 8.39 -4.12
CA ARG A 79 24.01 9.54 -3.40
C ARG A 79 22.72 10.02 -4.05
N PHE A 80 22.67 10.09 -5.38
CA PHE A 80 21.47 10.47 -6.12
C PHE A 80 20.32 9.48 -5.85
N PHE A 81 20.54 8.17 -6.01
CA PHE A 81 19.50 7.17 -5.77
C PHE A 81 19.08 7.11 -4.30
N ASN A 82 19.99 7.31 -3.36
CA ASN A 82 19.65 7.42 -1.93
C ASN A 82 18.77 8.64 -1.66
N SER A 83 19.08 9.79 -2.26
CA SER A 83 18.24 10.99 -2.15
C SER A 83 16.86 10.77 -2.79
N LEU A 84 16.81 10.17 -3.98
CA LEU A 84 15.57 9.83 -4.66
C LEU A 84 14.72 8.89 -3.80
N HIS A 85 15.32 7.86 -3.21
CA HIS A 85 14.65 6.93 -2.32
C HIS A 85 14.08 7.65 -1.10
N PHE A 86 14.91 8.43 -0.41
CA PHE A 86 14.51 9.20 0.78
C PHE A 86 13.34 10.14 0.48
N TRP A 87 13.41 10.94 -0.58
CA TRP A 87 12.33 11.87 -0.94
C TRP A 87 11.06 11.16 -1.41
N SER A 88 11.19 10.02 -2.09
CA SER A 88 10.05 9.18 -2.45
C SER A 88 9.32 8.66 -1.21
N VAL A 89 10.06 8.28 -0.16
CA VAL A 89 9.47 7.89 1.14
C VAL A 89 8.74 9.07 1.79
N GLN A 90 9.29 10.29 1.74
CA GLN A 90 8.60 11.47 2.30
C GLN A 90 7.26 11.73 1.59
N VAL A 91 7.27 11.73 0.26
CA VAL A 91 6.04 11.90 -0.55
C VAL A 91 5.06 10.77 -0.24
N PHE A 92 5.54 9.53 -0.17
CA PHE A 92 4.71 8.38 0.17
C PHE A 92 3.99 8.56 1.51
N PHE A 93 4.69 8.93 2.58
CA PHE A 93 4.08 9.11 3.90
C PHE A 93 3.14 10.31 3.98
N ILE A 94 3.53 11.45 3.41
CA ILE A 94 2.69 12.66 3.39
C ILE A 94 1.34 12.34 2.75
N PHE A 95 1.37 11.77 1.54
CA PHE A 95 0.14 11.45 0.82
C PHE A 95 -0.60 10.26 1.39
N MET A 96 0.08 9.29 2.01
CA MET A 96 -0.58 8.18 2.71
C MET A 96 -1.38 8.66 3.92
N VAL A 97 -0.86 9.59 4.72
CA VAL A 97 -1.59 10.18 5.85
C VAL A 97 -2.76 11.02 5.35
N LEU A 98 -2.54 11.89 4.35
CA LEU A 98 -3.62 12.67 3.75
C LEU A 98 -4.72 11.78 3.16
N HIS A 99 -4.34 10.69 2.51
CA HIS A 99 -5.27 9.70 2.00
C HIS A 99 -6.04 9.01 3.13
N LEU A 100 -5.35 8.49 4.16
CA LEU A 100 -5.99 7.78 5.27
C LEU A 100 -6.99 8.68 6.02
N TRP A 101 -6.58 9.90 6.38
CA TRP A 101 -7.42 10.86 7.09
C TRP A 101 -8.56 11.36 6.20
N GLY A 102 -8.26 11.75 4.96
CA GLY A 102 -9.27 12.19 4.01
C GLY A 102 -10.37 11.15 3.81
N GLN A 103 -10.00 9.88 3.60
CA GLN A 103 -10.97 8.79 3.43
C GLN A 103 -11.71 8.45 4.74
N TYR A 104 -11.09 8.65 5.91
CA TYR A 104 -11.76 8.48 7.19
C TYR A 104 -12.85 9.53 7.41
N PHE A 105 -12.52 10.83 7.25
CA PHE A 105 -13.45 11.93 7.48
C PHE A 105 -14.53 12.05 6.40
N MET A 106 -14.24 11.65 5.17
CA MET A 106 -15.26 11.48 4.14
C MET A 106 -16.14 10.23 4.36
N ALA A 107 -15.89 9.47 5.43
CA ALA A 107 -16.59 8.24 5.76
C ALA A 107 -16.65 7.24 4.59
N SER A 108 -15.52 7.10 3.88
CA SER A 108 -15.38 6.18 2.74
C SER A 108 -15.38 4.70 3.13
N TRP A 109 -15.35 4.42 4.43
CA TRP A 109 -15.46 3.09 5.01
C TRP A 109 -16.91 2.57 5.12
N ARG A 110 -17.92 3.40 4.82
CA ARG A 110 -19.34 3.00 4.87
C ARG A 110 -19.73 2.01 3.77
N GLU A 111 -20.98 1.54 3.79
CA GLU A 111 -21.58 0.68 2.74
C GLU A 111 -20.72 -0.58 2.45
N GLY A 112 -20.22 -1.21 3.52
CA GLY A 112 -19.43 -2.43 3.41
C GLY A 112 -17.99 -2.25 2.93
N ARG A 113 -17.45 -1.02 2.84
CA ARG A 113 -16.05 -0.73 2.47
C ARG A 113 -15.08 -0.65 3.66
N ALA A 114 -15.55 -0.90 4.88
CA ALA A 114 -14.72 -0.96 6.09
C ALA A 114 -13.51 -1.91 5.97
N PRO A 115 -13.62 -3.11 5.34
CA PRO A 115 -12.44 -3.96 5.12
C PRO A 115 -11.36 -3.31 4.26
N THR A 116 -11.77 -2.50 3.27
CA THR A 116 -10.85 -1.79 2.36
C THR A 116 -10.08 -0.71 3.10
N TRP A 117 -10.78 0.03 3.96
CA TRP A 117 -10.16 1.01 4.86
C TRP A 117 -9.22 0.35 5.86
N MET A 118 -9.62 -0.79 6.45
CA MET A 118 -8.78 -1.53 7.40
C MET A 118 -7.48 -2.02 6.77
N ILE A 119 -7.51 -2.54 5.53
CA ILE A 119 -6.27 -2.89 4.81
C ILE A 119 -5.40 -1.66 4.58
N GLY A 120 -5.98 -0.51 4.27
CA GLY A 120 -5.24 0.76 4.18
C GLY A 120 -4.53 1.10 5.50
N ALA A 121 -5.23 0.99 6.63
CA ALA A 121 -4.66 1.23 7.96
C ALA A 121 -3.54 0.23 8.31
N VAL A 122 -3.72 -1.06 8.02
CA VAL A 122 -2.67 -2.09 8.20
C VAL A 122 -1.47 -1.80 7.31
N THR A 123 -1.69 -1.42 6.05
CA THR A 123 -0.61 -1.04 5.11
C THR A 123 0.19 0.14 5.65
N PHE A 124 -0.49 1.16 6.21
CA PHE A 124 0.17 2.30 6.85
C PHE A 124 1.01 1.86 8.05
N ALA A 125 0.48 1.01 8.94
CA ALA A 125 1.22 0.50 10.09
C ALA A 125 2.46 -0.31 9.68
N VAL A 126 2.34 -1.21 8.70
CA VAL A 126 3.48 -1.98 8.16
C VAL A 126 4.50 -1.06 7.50
N SER A 127 4.04 0.00 6.82
CA SER A 127 4.93 0.99 6.21
C SER A 127 5.75 1.75 7.25
N ILE A 128 5.20 2.07 8.41
CA ILE A 128 5.96 2.68 9.53
C ILE A 128 7.11 1.75 9.96
N ILE A 129 6.85 0.45 10.08
CA ILE A 129 7.89 -0.55 10.41
C ILE A 129 8.95 -0.63 9.29
N ALA A 130 8.52 -0.59 8.02
CA ALA A 130 9.43 -0.55 6.88
C ALA A 130 10.32 0.70 6.89
N ALA A 131 9.76 1.88 7.16
CA ALA A 131 10.53 3.12 7.28
C ALA A 131 11.54 3.05 8.43
N PHE A 132 11.10 2.55 9.59
CA PHE A 132 11.95 2.37 10.76
C PHE A 132 13.17 1.47 10.46
N THR A 133 12.95 0.29 9.87
CA THR A 133 14.04 -0.61 9.46
C THR A 133 14.96 0.00 8.40
N GLY A 134 14.44 0.91 7.56
CA GLY A 134 15.25 1.68 6.61
C GLY A 134 16.17 2.69 7.27
N TYR A 135 15.69 3.45 8.27
CA TYR A 135 16.53 4.35 9.07
C TYR A 135 17.64 3.60 9.80
N LEU A 136 17.35 2.42 10.35
CA LEU A 136 18.35 1.56 10.99
C LEU A 136 19.43 1.05 10.00
N SER A 137 19.14 1.06 8.71
CA SER A 137 20.01 0.55 7.65
C SER A 137 20.95 1.60 7.04
N GLN A 138 20.90 2.86 7.47
CA GLN A 138 21.68 3.94 6.84
C GLN A 138 23.18 3.92 7.17
N GLN A 139 23.60 3.16 8.19
CA GLN A 139 25.01 3.02 8.61
C GLN A 139 25.71 4.35 8.91
N ASN A 140 24.99 5.26 9.56
CA ASN A 140 25.48 6.55 10.02
C ASN A 140 25.20 6.71 11.52
N PHE A 141 25.61 7.84 12.09
CA PHE A 141 25.41 8.14 13.52
C PHE A 141 23.92 8.20 13.90
N ASP A 142 23.07 8.71 13.00
CA ASP A 142 21.62 8.78 13.23
C ASP A 142 20.99 7.38 13.34
N ALA A 143 21.35 6.45 12.46
CA ALA A 143 20.91 5.06 12.53
C ALA A 143 21.29 4.41 13.87
N GLN A 144 22.50 4.66 14.37
CA GLN A 144 22.95 4.14 15.67
C GLN A 144 22.15 4.76 16.83
N TRP A 145 21.91 6.07 16.78
CA TRP A 145 21.10 6.77 17.77
C TRP A 145 19.68 6.22 17.81
N ILE A 146 19.03 6.08 16.65
CA ILE A 146 17.67 5.51 16.53
C ILE A 146 17.65 4.07 17.07
N ALA A 147 18.63 3.24 16.72
CA ALA A 147 18.68 1.85 17.16
C ALA A 147 18.79 1.72 18.68
N VAL A 148 19.68 2.49 19.31
CA VAL A 148 19.89 2.45 20.76
C VAL A 148 18.66 2.95 21.52
N ASN A 149 18.02 4.03 21.05
CA ASN A 149 16.81 4.55 21.68
C ASN A 149 15.63 3.58 21.52
N ALA A 150 15.53 2.89 20.40
CA ALA A 150 14.45 1.93 20.16
C ALA A 150 14.66 0.59 20.89
N LYS A 151 15.90 0.18 21.20
CA LYS A 151 16.17 -1.17 21.70
C LYS A 151 15.38 -1.50 22.96
N ASP A 152 15.30 -0.58 23.91
CA ASP A 152 14.66 -0.86 25.19
C ASP A 152 13.15 -0.93 25.03
N ALA A 153 12.57 -0.04 24.22
CA ALA A 153 11.15 -0.12 23.86
C ALA A 153 10.79 -1.45 23.17
N VAL A 154 11.64 -1.94 22.27
CA VAL A 154 11.40 -3.24 21.62
C VAL A 154 11.58 -4.40 22.60
N ASN A 155 12.62 -4.36 23.44
CA ASN A 155 12.90 -5.41 24.42
C ASN A 155 11.79 -5.53 25.48
N THR A 156 11.20 -4.42 25.95
CA THR A 156 10.14 -4.46 26.97
C THR A 156 8.84 -5.11 26.49
N THR A 157 8.57 -5.09 25.18
CA THR A 157 7.42 -5.81 24.60
C THR A 157 7.64 -7.33 24.52
N GLY A 158 8.83 -7.82 24.84
CA GLY A 158 9.25 -9.21 24.58
C GLY A 158 9.69 -9.45 23.13
N ALA A 159 9.56 -8.46 22.24
CA ALA A 159 9.91 -8.59 20.84
C ALA A 159 11.43 -8.66 20.58
N GLY A 160 12.24 -8.15 21.51
CA GLY A 160 13.70 -8.09 21.39
C GLY A 160 14.39 -9.44 21.14
N GLY A 161 13.78 -10.54 21.56
CA GLY A 161 14.32 -11.90 21.32
C GLY A 161 14.29 -12.31 19.85
N PHE A 162 13.40 -11.73 19.04
CA PHE A 162 13.28 -12.03 17.61
C PHE A 162 13.50 -10.82 16.71
N PHE A 163 13.39 -9.59 17.22
CA PHE A 163 13.53 -8.34 16.46
C PHE A 163 14.64 -7.49 17.08
N ASN A 164 15.89 -7.81 16.74
CA ASN A 164 17.05 -7.11 17.29
C ASN A 164 17.36 -5.87 16.44
N VAL A 165 16.91 -4.70 16.87
CA VAL A 165 17.11 -3.42 16.18
C VAL A 165 18.59 -3.00 16.04
N LEU A 166 19.50 -3.59 16.83
CA LEU A 166 20.94 -3.38 16.69
C LEU A 166 21.59 -4.31 15.65
N ASN A 167 20.85 -5.31 15.14
CA ASN A 167 21.35 -6.21 14.13
C ASN A 167 21.11 -5.63 12.73
N PHE A 168 22.16 -5.05 12.15
CA PHE A 168 22.11 -4.49 10.79
C PHE A 168 21.62 -5.51 9.75
N GLY A 169 22.15 -6.73 9.75
CA GLY A 169 21.78 -7.75 8.77
C GLY A 169 20.30 -8.11 8.83
N GLN A 170 19.74 -8.16 10.04
CA GLN A 170 18.32 -8.40 10.24
C GLN A 170 17.47 -7.21 9.77
N MET A 171 17.81 -5.98 10.19
CA MET A 171 17.06 -4.78 9.82
C MET A 171 17.11 -4.52 8.32
N TYR A 172 18.29 -4.66 7.70
CA TYR A 172 18.47 -4.53 6.27
C TYR A 172 17.70 -5.61 5.50
N GLY A 173 17.79 -6.88 5.89
CA GLY A 173 17.08 -7.98 5.24
C GLY A 173 15.55 -7.84 5.29
N LEU A 174 15.01 -7.39 6.44
CA LEU A 174 13.59 -7.08 6.57
C LEU A 174 13.17 -5.89 5.70
N HIS A 175 14.00 -4.85 5.65
CA HIS A 175 13.72 -3.61 4.92
C HIS A 175 13.74 -3.78 3.41
N VAL A 176 14.68 -4.56 2.85
CA VAL A 176 14.81 -4.67 1.38
C VAL A 176 13.96 -5.77 0.75
N MET A 177 13.48 -6.72 1.56
CA MET A 177 12.76 -7.90 1.04
C MET A 177 11.38 -8.07 1.67
N LEU A 178 11.31 -8.51 2.94
CA LEU A 178 10.06 -9.00 3.52
C LEU A 178 8.98 -7.90 3.62
N LEU A 179 9.36 -6.73 4.13
CA LEU A 179 8.42 -5.63 4.35
C LEU A 179 7.94 -5.01 3.03
N PRO A 180 8.81 -4.69 2.04
CA PRO A 180 8.36 -4.19 0.74
C PRO A 180 7.44 -5.15 -0.01
N ILE A 181 7.72 -6.46 0.03
CA ILE A 181 6.85 -7.48 -0.58
C ILE A 181 5.48 -7.47 0.14
N GLY A 182 5.47 -7.49 1.46
CA GLY A 182 4.24 -7.42 2.25
C GLY A 182 3.41 -6.18 1.94
N ILE A 183 4.03 -5.00 1.88
CA ILE A 183 3.37 -3.74 1.52
C ILE A 183 2.81 -3.81 0.10
N THR A 184 3.58 -4.31 -0.87
CA THR A 184 3.14 -4.44 -2.26
C THR A 184 1.91 -5.34 -2.39
N VAL A 185 1.90 -6.47 -1.68
CA VAL A 185 0.73 -7.38 -1.63
C VAL A 185 -0.47 -6.71 -0.98
N LEU A 186 -0.30 -6.03 0.15
CA LEU A 186 -1.38 -5.31 0.83
C LEU A 186 -1.97 -4.20 -0.05
N VAL A 187 -1.13 -3.45 -0.76
CA VAL A 187 -1.56 -2.42 -1.71
C VAL A 187 -2.31 -3.03 -2.89
N ALA A 188 -1.84 -4.15 -3.44
CA ALA A 188 -2.55 -4.86 -4.50
C ALA A 188 -3.94 -5.32 -4.03
N LEU A 189 -4.04 -5.91 -2.83
CA LEU A 189 -5.31 -6.29 -2.21
C LEU A 189 -6.22 -5.07 -1.97
N HIS A 190 -5.67 -3.95 -1.51
CA HIS A 190 -6.39 -2.71 -1.32
C HIS A 190 -7.00 -2.21 -2.64
N ILE A 191 -6.19 -2.12 -3.71
CA ILE A 191 -6.63 -1.67 -5.05
C ILE A 191 -7.71 -2.60 -5.59
N VAL A 192 -7.54 -3.91 -5.49
CA VAL A 192 -8.55 -4.90 -5.90
C VAL A 192 -9.87 -4.62 -5.21
N GLN A 193 -9.88 -4.41 -3.90
CA GLN A 193 -11.13 -4.14 -3.17
C GLN A 193 -11.79 -2.81 -3.55
N VAL A 194 -10.98 -1.76 -3.79
CA VAL A 194 -11.49 -0.47 -4.29
C VAL A 194 -12.16 -0.67 -5.66
N ARG A 195 -11.54 -1.46 -6.55
CA ARG A 195 -12.10 -1.75 -7.89
C ARG A 195 -13.37 -2.60 -7.79
N MET A 196 -13.42 -3.57 -6.88
CA MET A 196 -14.60 -4.44 -6.71
C MET A 196 -15.86 -3.67 -6.26
N LYS A 197 -15.71 -2.67 -5.39
CA LYS A 197 -16.85 -1.98 -4.75
C LYS A 197 -17.09 -0.55 -5.26
N GLY A 198 -16.19 -0.03 -6.09
CA GLY A 198 -16.22 1.36 -6.53
C GLY A 198 -16.06 2.36 -5.39
N VAL A 199 -16.14 3.64 -5.73
CA VAL A 199 -15.99 4.77 -4.79
C VAL A 199 -17.34 5.09 -4.13
N VAL A 200 -17.33 5.38 -2.83
CA VAL A 200 -18.55 5.78 -2.08
C VAL A 200 -19.14 7.06 -2.68
N PRO A 201 -20.47 7.15 -2.86
CA PRO A 201 -21.14 8.41 -3.16
C PRO A 201 -20.94 9.47 -2.06
N PRO A 202 -20.91 10.77 -2.40
CA PRO A 202 -20.93 11.84 -1.41
C PRO A 202 -22.13 11.70 -0.44
N ILE A 203 -21.99 12.20 0.79
CA ILE A 203 -23.12 12.27 1.73
C ILE A 203 -24.15 13.24 1.13
N ASP A 204 -25.37 12.77 0.93
CA ASP A 204 -26.48 13.59 0.44
C ASP A 204 -26.76 14.69 1.49
N ASP A 205 -26.71 15.96 1.09
CA ASP A 205 -26.88 17.09 2.00
C ASP A 205 -28.37 17.46 2.21
N GLY A 206 -29.27 16.61 1.73
CA GLY A 206 -30.72 16.80 1.82
C GLY A 206 -31.26 17.95 0.98
N LYS A 207 -30.41 18.67 0.23
CA LYS A 207 -30.83 19.81 -0.61
C LYS A 207 -31.27 19.39 -2.01
N SER A 208 -31.06 18.14 -2.38
CA SER A 208 -31.48 17.58 -3.68
C SER A 208 -32.99 17.36 -3.79
N ALA A 209 -33.69 17.17 -2.66
CA ALA A 209 -35.15 16.95 -2.63
C ALA A 209 -35.97 18.22 -2.95
N THR A 210 -35.43 19.42 -2.72
CA THR A 210 -36.18 20.68 -2.88
C THR A 210 -36.06 21.32 -4.27
N SER A 211 -35.19 20.79 -5.15
CA SER A 211 -35.01 21.31 -6.52
C SER A 211 -35.90 20.64 -7.58
N LYS A 212 -36.53 19.51 -7.25
CA LYS A 212 -37.46 18.80 -8.15
C LYS A 212 -38.93 19.25 -8.01
N GLU A 213 -39.23 20.16 -7.09
CA GLU A 213 -40.57 20.72 -6.85
C GLU A 213 -40.71 22.21 -7.23
N ARG A 214 -39.78 22.79 -8.00
CA ARG A 214 -39.92 24.14 -8.57
C ARG A 214 -39.78 24.15 -10.07
#